data_AF-A0A844G625-F1
#
_entry.id   AF-A0A844G625-F1
#
_cell.length_a   1.000
_cell.length_b   1.000
_cell.length_c   1.000
_cell.angle_alpha   90.00
_cell.angle_beta   90.00
_cell.angle_gamma   90.00
#
_symmetry.space_group_name_H-M   'P 1'
#
loop_
_entity.id
_entity.type
_entity.pdbx_description
1 polymer ?
#
loop_
_entity_poly.entity_id
_entity_poly.type
_entity_poly.pdbx_seq_one_letter_code
_entity_poly.pdbx_strand_id
1 'polypeptide(L)'
;MRRSEVYEAMSRERIILFPTLILKLDRLPESDLIARWRGTVDLAMDYCPENRPGWMSKVFWTPTALETGRVILAKEQAHRERVRLRLQKLARLNNLKLRKWASWQRCADKRKLIETHLATQDHDPFYCRCIQTQFLNSGVDLEALPASYVTLWLWEALPPPEQSLPLPRPKAAAIQEAV
;
A
#
# COMPACT_ATOMS: atom_id res chain seq x y z
N MET A 1 -15.18 7.95 -7.78
CA MET A 1 -16.58 8.35 -7.93
C MET A 1 -16.76 8.82 -9.36
N ARG A 2 -17.87 8.49 -10.01
CA ARG A 2 -18.22 8.96 -11.37
C ARG A 2 -19.44 9.87 -11.35
N ARG A 3 -19.68 10.62 -12.43
CA ARG A 3 -20.87 11.49 -12.58
C ARG A 3 -22.19 10.76 -12.28
N SER A 4 -22.40 9.56 -12.83
CA SER A 4 -23.60 8.76 -12.59
C SER A 4 -23.79 8.43 -11.10
N GLU A 5 -22.70 8.12 -10.40
CA GLU A 5 -22.71 7.84 -8.96
C GLU A 5 -23.05 9.10 -8.15
N VAL A 6 -22.66 10.29 -8.60
CA VAL A 6 -23.09 11.56 -7.99
C VAL A 6 -24.59 11.77 -8.16
N TYR A 7 -25.16 11.48 -9.34
CA TYR A 7 -26.60 11.62 -9.59
C TYR A 7 -27.43 10.63 -8.78
N GLU A 8 -26.96 9.39 -8.67
CA GLU A 8 -27.55 8.40 -7.77
C GLU A 8 -27.49 8.88 -6.31
N ALA A 9 -26.36 9.40 -5.86
CA ALA A 9 -26.19 9.90 -4.50
C ALA A 9 -27.10 11.12 -4.21
N MET A 10 -27.20 12.06 -5.15
CA MET A 10 -28.14 13.19 -5.05
C MET A 10 -29.59 12.73 -4.96
N SER A 11 -29.94 11.70 -5.74
CA SER A 11 -31.28 11.10 -5.72
C SER A 11 -31.57 10.41 -4.39
N ARG A 12 -30.59 9.71 -3.80
CA ARG A 12 -30.69 9.10 -2.45
C ARG A 12 -30.88 10.16 -1.36
N GLU A 13 -30.23 11.31 -1.49
CA GLU A 13 -30.41 12.48 -0.61
C GLU A 13 -31.71 13.27 -0.94
N ARG A 14 -32.60 12.71 -1.77
CA ARG A 14 -33.90 13.29 -2.16
C ARG A 14 -33.79 14.68 -2.80
N ILE A 15 -32.67 14.97 -3.45
CA ILE A 15 -32.50 16.18 -4.26
C ILE A 15 -33.19 15.94 -5.61
N ILE A 16 -34.20 16.76 -5.93
CA ILE A 16 -34.99 16.60 -7.15
C ILE A 16 -34.16 17.02 -8.38
N LEU A 17 -33.85 16.05 -9.24
CA LEU A 17 -33.10 16.25 -10.48
C LEU A 17 -34.06 16.48 -11.66
N PHE A 18 -34.53 17.73 -11.82
CA PHE A 18 -35.32 18.11 -13.01
C PHE A 18 -34.42 18.35 -14.24
N PRO A 19 -34.94 18.26 -15.47
CA PRO A 19 -34.12 18.29 -16.69
C PRO A 19 -33.15 19.47 -16.79
N THR A 20 -33.59 20.67 -16.41
CA THR A 20 -32.75 21.87 -16.44
C THR A 20 -31.58 21.80 -15.45
N LEU A 21 -31.77 21.15 -14.29
CA LEU A 21 -30.69 20.93 -13.33
C LEU A 21 -29.69 19.91 -13.86
N ILE A 22 -30.16 18.82 -14.46
CA ILE A 22 -29.30 17.80 -15.08
C ILE A 22 -28.40 18.45 -16.15
N LEU A 23 -28.98 19.26 -17.04
CA LEU A 23 -28.21 20.00 -18.06
C LEU A 23 -27.13 20.92 -17.45
N LYS A 24 -27.42 21.56 -16.31
CA LYS A 24 -26.42 22.36 -15.60
C LYS A 24 -25.31 21.51 -15.00
N LEU A 25 -25.65 20.36 -14.44
CA LEU A 25 -24.68 19.42 -13.87
C LEU A 25 -23.82 18.79 -14.98
N ASP A 26 -24.37 18.52 -16.15
CA ASP A 26 -23.65 17.91 -17.27
C ASP A 26 -22.57 18.83 -17.85
N ARG A 27 -22.78 20.15 -17.75
CA ARG A 27 -21.81 21.17 -18.14
C ARG A 27 -20.63 21.29 -17.17
N LEU A 28 -20.74 20.76 -15.95
CA LEU A 28 -19.62 20.78 -15.00
C LEU A 28 -18.57 19.73 -15.40
N PRO A 29 -17.27 20.07 -15.32
CA PRO A 29 -16.22 19.07 -15.34
C PRO A 29 -16.49 18.00 -14.28
N GLU A 30 -16.23 16.73 -14.60
CA GLU A 30 -16.49 15.62 -13.67
C GLU A 30 -15.76 15.78 -12.34
N SER A 31 -14.51 16.27 -12.37
CA SER A 31 -13.72 16.58 -11.18
C SER A 31 -14.41 17.60 -10.27
N ASP A 32 -14.96 18.67 -10.84
CA ASP A 32 -15.64 19.72 -10.09
C ASP A 32 -17.00 19.26 -9.56
N LEU A 33 -17.73 18.46 -10.33
CA LEU A 33 -18.98 17.83 -9.89
C LEU A 33 -18.76 16.94 -8.66
N ILE A 34 -17.74 16.07 -8.71
CA ILE A 34 -17.39 15.18 -7.61
C ILE A 34 -16.90 15.98 -6.40
N ALA A 35 -16.06 17.00 -6.62
CA ALA A 35 -15.57 17.85 -5.54
C ALA A 35 -16.74 18.57 -4.84
N ARG A 36 -17.61 19.25 -5.60
CA ARG A 36 -18.80 19.92 -5.04
C ARG A 36 -19.67 18.96 -4.26
N TRP A 37 -19.91 17.77 -4.78
CA TRP A 37 -20.70 16.77 -4.08
C TRP A 37 -20.05 16.35 -2.76
N ARG A 38 -18.75 16.02 -2.78
CA ARG A 38 -17.98 15.65 -1.59
C ARG A 38 -18.01 16.75 -0.52
N GLY A 39 -17.74 18.00 -0.90
CA GLY A 39 -17.77 19.11 0.05
C GLY A 39 -19.17 19.41 0.57
N THR A 40 -20.21 19.24 -0.24
CA THR A 40 -21.61 19.42 0.21
C THR A 40 -21.99 18.39 1.27
N VAL A 41 -21.63 17.12 1.06
CA VAL A 41 -21.89 16.05 2.02
C VAL A 41 -21.15 16.30 3.33
N ASP A 42 -19.87 16.68 3.25
CA ASP A 42 -19.03 16.99 4.42
C ASP A 42 -19.63 18.15 5.25
N LEU A 43 -19.94 19.27 4.58
CA LEU A 43 -20.56 20.43 5.24
C LEU A 43 -21.95 20.09 5.82
N ALA A 44 -22.72 19.22 5.17
CA ALA A 44 -24.01 18.76 5.69
C ALA A 44 -23.88 17.87 6.93
N MET A 45 -22.78 17.10 7.03
CA MET A 45 -22.48 16.29 8.22
C MET A 45 -22.08 17.18 9.41
N ASP A 46 -21.32 18.24 9.17
CA ASP A 46 -20.90 19.17 10.22
C ASP A 46 -22.06 20.06 10.70
N TYR A 47 -22.90 20.55 9.76
CA TYR A 47 -23.97 21.50 10.07
C TYR A 47 -25.27 20.84 10.57
N CYS A 48 -25.56 19.58 10.18
CA CYS A 48 -26.81 18.88 10.51
C CYS A 48 -28.11 19.68 10.19
N PRO A 49 -28.35 20.08 8.93
CA PRO A 49 -29.51 20.89 8.55
C PRO A 49 -30.85 20.17 8.73
N GLU A 50 -31.86 20.87 9.29
CA GLU A 50 -33.24 20.36 9.41
C GLU A 50 -33.85 19.99 8.04
N ASN A 51 -33.76 20.88 7.05
CA ASN A 51 -34.10 20.58 5.66
C ASN A 51 -32.85 20.21 4.87
N ARG A 52 -32.31 19.02 5.15
CA ARG A 52 -31.08 18.53 4.53
C ARG A 52 -31.09 18.56 2.99
N PRO A 53 -32.10 18.04 2.27
CA PRO A 53 -32.10 18.05 0.80
C PRO A 53 -32.12 19.47 0.23
N GLY A 54 -32.98 20.34 0.78
CA GLY A 54 -33.09 21.73 0.32
C GLY A 54 -31.83 22.54 0.62
N TRP A 55 -31.19 22.30 1.76
CA TRP A 55 -29.93 22.93 2.12
C TRP A 55 -28.79 22.46 1.23
N MET A 56 -28.64 21.15 1.04
CA MET A 56 -27.59 20.57 0.18
C MET A 56 -27.71 21.07 -1.26
N SER A 57 -28.94 21.18 -1.79
CA SER A 57 -29.17 21.73 -3.14
C SER A 57 -28.72 23.20 -3.27
N LYS A 58 -28.77 24.00 -2.20
CA LYS A 58 -28.28 25.39 -2.19
C LYS A 58 -26.76 25.42 -2.06
N VAL A 59 -26.22 24.67 -1.10
CA VAL A 59 -24.79 24.68 -0.77
C VAL A 59 -23.93 24.12 -1.90
N PHE A 60 -24.43 23.13 -2.64
CA PHE A 60 -23.71 22.50 -3.76
C PHE A 60 -23.15 23.49 -4.79
N TRP A 61 -23.87 24.60 -5.03
CA TRP A 61 -23.46 25.61 -6.00
C TRP A 61 -22.47 26.64 -5.44
N THR A 62 -22.20 26.62 -4.14
CA THR A 62 -21.29 27.58 -3.50
C THR A 62 -19.80 27.30 -3.81
N PRO A 63 -18.93 28.32 -3.78
CA PRO A 63 -17.48 28.12 -3.85
C PRO A 63 -16.94 27.28 -2.68
N THR A 64 -17.52 27.42 -1.48
CA THR A 64 -17.12 26.67 -0.29
C THR A 64 -17.27 25.17 -0.48
N ALA A 65 -18.40 24.70 -1.03
CA ALA A 65 -18.59 23.28 -1.31
C ALA A 65 -17.55 22.73 -2.31
N LEU A 66 -17.14 23.52 -3.30
CA LEU A 66 -16.11 23.12 -4.25
C LEU A 66 -14.73 23.02 -3.58
N GLU A 67 -14.33 24.03 -2.81
CA GLU A 67 -13.01 24.09 -2.19
C GLU A 67 -12.84 23.02 -1.10
N THR A 68 -13.82 22.89 -0.20
CA THR A 68 -13.85 21.81 0.81
C THR A 68 -13.72 20.45 0.13
N GLY A 69 -14.49 20.23 -0.95
CA GLY A 69 -14.42 19.01 -1.75
C GLY A 69 -13.03 18.73 -2.33
N ARG A 70 -12.37 19.74 -2.90
CA ARG A 70 -11.02 19.60 -3.46
C ARG A 70 -10.01 19.22 -2.39
N VAL A 71 -10.07 19.85 -1.22
CA VAL A 71 -9.19 19.54 -0.08
C VAL A 71 -9.39 18.09 0.39
N ILE A 72 -10.64 17.63 0.49
CA ILE A 72 -10.94 16.24 0.88
C ILE A 72 -10.37 15.25 -0.14
N LEU A 73 -10.64 15.47 -1.43
CA LEU A 73 -10.15 14.60 -2.50
C LEU A 73 -8.62 14.55 -2.55
N ALA A 74 -7.96 15.69 -2.37
CA ALA A 74 -6.49 15.77 -2.31
C ALA A 74 -5.93 14.96 -1.12
N LYS A 75 -6.55 15.06 0.06
CA LYS A 75 -6.18 14.26 1.24
C LYS A 75 -6.38 12.76 1.00
N GLU A 76 -7.50 12.35 0.41
CA GLU A 76 -7.77 10.95 0.06
C GLU A 76 -6.72 10.41 -0.93
N GLN A 77 -6.38 11.19 -1.96
CA GLN A 77 -5.39 10.80 -2.96
C GLN A 77 -3.99 10.66 -2.36
N ALA A 78 -3.57 11.64 -1.55
CA ALA A 78 -2.29 11.58 -0.85
C ALA A 78 -2.23 10.39 0.14
N HIS A 79 -3.36 10.04 0.77
CA HIS A 79 -3.43 8.86 1.62
C HIS A 79 -3.30 7.57 0.79
N ARG A 80 -4.05 7.42 -0.31
CA ARG A 80 -3.95 6.25 -1.20
C ARG A 80 -2.54 6.06 -1.72
N GLU A 81 -1.87 7.13 -2.11
CA GLU A 81 -0.49 7.06 -2.61
C GLU A 81 0.49 6.63 -1.51
N ARG A 82 0.36 7.17 -0.29
CA ARG A 82 1.17 6.71 0.86
C ARG A 82 0.96 5.23 1.15
N VAL A 83 -0.28 4.76 1.13
CA VAL A 83 -0.60 3.34 1.34
C VAL A 83 -0.01 2.49 0.21
N ARG A 84 -0.14 2.91 -1.05
CA ARG A 84 0.44 2.23 -2.21
C ARG A 84 1.95 2.08 -2.08
N LEU A 85 2.67 3.16 -1.77
CA LEU A 85 4.12 3.15 -1.58
C LEU A 85 4.53 2.27 -0.41
N ARG A 86 3.77 2.30 0.70
CA ARG A 86 4.01 1.41 1.85
C ARG A 86 3.87 -0.06 1.47
N LEU A 87 2.80 -0.41 0.75
CA LEU A 87 2.57 -1.79 0.27
C LEU A 87 3.65 -2.24 -0.70
N GLN A 88 4.09 -1.37 -1.63
CA GLN A 88 5.20 -1.67 -2.53
C GLN A 88 6.51 -1.90 -1.77
N LYS A 89 6.82 -1.06 -0.78
CA LYS A 89 8.00 -1.25 0.08
C LYS A 89 7.93 -2.58 0.84
N LEU A 90 6.78 -2.91 1.42
CA LEU A 90 6.58 -4.19 2.11
C LEU A 90 6.71 -5.39 1.16
N ALA A 91 6.12 -5.32 -0.04
CA ALA A 91 6.23 -6.36 -1.05
C ALA A 91 7.69 -6.56 -1.49
N ARG A 92 8.43 -5.46 -1.70
CA ARG A 92 9.87 -5.49 -2.03
C ARG A 92 10.68 -6.14 -0.90
N LEU A 93 10.44 -5.73 0.36
CA LEU A 93 11.12 -6.31 1.52
C LEU A 93 10.81 -7.79 1.69
N ASN A 94 9.55 -8.20 1.53
CA ASN A 94 9.15 -9.61 1.59
C ASN A 94 9.77 -10.43 0.47
N ASN A 95 9.84 -9.88 -0.75
CA ASN A 95 10.50 -10.55 -1.88
C ASN A 95 12.00 -10.74 -1.62
N LEU A 96 12.67 -9.69 -1.11
CA LEU A 96 14.06 -9.80 -0.68
C LEU A 96 14.23 -10.86 0.41
N LYS A 97 13.31 -10.92 1.39
CA LYS A 97 13.35 -11.90 2.47
C LYS A 97 13.31 -13.32 1.96
N LEU A 98 12.38 -13.60 1.06
CA LEU A 98 12.25 -14.90 0.40
C LEU A 98 13.50 -15.27 -0.39
N ARG A 99 14.07 -14.33 -1.14
CA ARG A 99 15.27 -14.59 -1.94
C ARG A 99 16.52 -14.83 -1.08
N LYS A 100 16.76 -14.00 -0.05
CA LYS A 100 17.88 -14.20 0.89
C LYS A 100 17.74 -15.53 1.62
N TRP A 101 16.52 -15.87 2.06
CA TRP A 101 16.24 -17.17 2.66
C TRP A 101 16.51 -18.34 1.71
N ALA A 102 16.06 -18.24 0.45
CA ALA A 102 16.33 -19.28 -0.55
C ALA A 102 17.83 -19.41 -0.88
N SER A 103 18.60 -18.33 -0.83
CA SER A 103 20.07 -18.39 -0.97
C SER A 103 20.72 -19.06 0.24
N TRP A 104 20.25 -18.74 1.46
CA TRP A 104 20.70 -19.40 2.69
C TRP A 104 20.46 -20.91 2.66
N GLN A 105 19.27 -21.36 2.24
CA GLN A 105 18.94 -22.78 2.16
C GLN A 105 19.73 -23.54 1.09
N ARG A 106 20.13 -22.87 0.00
CA ARG A 106 20.90 -23.48 -1.08
C ARG A 106 22.41 -23.53 -0.80
N CYS A 107 22.88 -22.77 0.18
CA CYS A 107 24.29 -22.72 0.51
C CYS A 107 24.70 -23.96 1.31
N ALA A 108 25.71 -24.69 0.83
CA ALA A 108 26.25 -25.86 1.52
C ALA A 108 27.14 -25.51 2.72
N ASP A 109 27.72 -24.32 2.73
CA ASP A 109 28.58 -23.83 3.82
C ASP A 109 28.15 -22.42 4.24
N LYS A 110 27.21 -22.39 5.19
CA LYS A 110 26.62 -21.16 5.73
C LYS A 110 27.63 -20.26 6.45
N ARG A 111 28.65 -20.85 7.08
CA ARG A 111 29.71 -20.10 7.75
C ARG A 111 30.53 -19.32 6.73
N LYS A 112 31.04 -20.02 5.71
CA LYS A 112 31.87 -19.38 4.67
C LYS A 112 31.11 -18.27 3.94
N LEU A 113 29.81 -18.46 3.70
CA LEU A 113 28.95 -17.42 3.12
C LEU A 113 28.95 -16.13 3.94
N ILE A 114 28.73 -16.24 5.25
CA ILE A 114 28.69 -15.11 6.18
C ILE A 114 30.07 -14.44 6.25
N GLU A 115 31.13 -15.21 6.48
CA GLU A 115 32.49 -14.67 6.61
C GLU A 115 32.94 -13.93 5.35
N THR A 116 32.64 -14.48 4.16
CA THR A 116 32.97 -13.85 2.88
C THR A 116 32.18 -12.54 2.68
N HIS A 117 30.90 -12.52 3.02
CA HIS A 117 30.10 -11.30 2.87
C HIS A 117 30.49 -10.21 3.87
N LEU A 118 30.71 -10.60 5.13
CA LEU A 118 31.17 -9.68 6.17
C LEU A 118 32.53 -9.05 5.84
N ALA A 119 33.41 -9.77 5.14
CA ALA A 119 34.72 -9.25 4.73
C ALA A 119 34.68 -8.36 3.48
N THR A 120 33.61 -8.40 2.68
CA THR A 120 33.51 -7.70 1.39
C THR A 120 32.68 -6.43 1.42
N GLN A 121 31.91 -6.19 2.48
CA GLN A 121 31.07 -5.01 2.66
C GLN A 121 31.57 -4.19 3.85
N ASP A 122 31.46 -2.86 3.76
CA ASP A 122 31.68 -1.94 4.88
C ASP A 122 30.51 -2.02 5.89
N HIS A 123 30.34 -3.19 6.50
CA HIS A 123 29.40 -3.36 7.61
C HIS A 123 29.93 -2.66 8.86
N ASP A 124 28.99 -2.23 9.70
CA ASP A 124 29.29 -1.64 11.00
C ASP A 124 30.18 -2.57 11.86
N PRO A 125 31.33 -2.10 12.39
CA PRO A 125 32.22 -2.93 13.21
C PRO A 125 31.56 -3.57 14.42
N PHE A 126 30.58 -2.90 15.03
CA PHE A 126 29.82 -3.46 16.14
C PHE A 126 28.95 -4.64 15.67
N TYR A 127 28.20 -4.47 14.58
CA TYR A 127 27.45 -5.57 13.95
C TYR A 127 28.33 -6.78 13.61
N CYS A 128 29.47 -6.56 12.95
CA CYS A 128 30.42 -7.63 12.62
C CYS A 128 30.87 -8.41 13.86
N ARG A 129 31.22 -7.69 14.94
CA ARG A 129 31.62 -8.31 16.21
C ARG A 129 30.50 -9.11 16.85
N CYS A 130 29.25 -8.62 16.79
CA CYS A 130 28.08 -9.36 17.28
C CYS A 130 27.88 -10.67 16.51
N ILE A 131 27.95 -10.65 15.17
CA ILE A 131 27.80 -11.88 14.37
C ILE A 131 28.93 -12.87 14.66
N GLN A 132 30.17 -12.38 14.74
CA GLN A 132 31.33 -13.22 15.08
C GLN A 132 31.16 -13.88 16.45
N THR A 133 30.80 -13.12 17.48
CA THR A 133 30.71 -13.64 18.85
C THR A 133 29.49 -14.54 19.08
N GLN A 134 28.32 -14.17 18.55
CA GLN A 134 27.06 -14.83 18.86
C GLN A 134 26.69 -15.97 17.92
N PHE A 135 27.23 -15.99 16.70
CA PHE A 135 26.90 -17.02 15.70
C PHE A 135 28.12 -17.82 15.26
N LEU A 136 29.23 -17.15 14.94
CA LEU A 136 30.41 -17.85 14.42
C LEU A 136 31.25 -18.50 15.53
N ASN A 137 31.46 -17.86 16.67
CA ASN A 137 32.39 -18.36 17.70
C ASN A 137 31.68 -19.08 18.87
N SER A 138 30.36 -19.06 18.90
CA SER A 138 29.53 -19.59 19.98
C SER A 138 29.16 -21.08 19.82
N GLY A 139 29.58 -21.73 18.74
CA GLY A 139 29.22 -23.13 18.46
C GLY A 139 27.75 -23.34 18.05
N VAL A 140 27.05 -22.28 17.63
CA VAL A 140 25.68 -22.35 17.11
C VAL A 140 25.66 -23.17 15.81
N ASP A 141 24.74 -24.13 15.74
CA ASP A 141 24.49 -24.85 14.50
C ASP A 141 23.74 -23.94 13.51
N LEU A 142 24.49 -23.41 12.54
CA LEU A 142 23.96 -22.57 11.48
C LEU A 142 22.99 -23.34 10.56
N GLU A 143 23.08 -24.67 10.51
CA GLU A 143 22.22 -25.49 9.67
C GLU A 143 20.79 -25.58 10.23
N ALA A 144 20.65 -25.68 11.55
CA ALA A 144 19.39 -25.78 12.27
C ALA A 144 18.75 -24.44 12.67
N LEU A 145 19.32 -23.30 12.26
CA LEU A 145 18.81 -21.98 12.64
C LEU A 145 17.38 -21.73 12.10
N PRO A 146 16.44 -21.27 12.96
CA PRO A 146 15.11 -20.88 12.52
C PRO A 146 15.14 -19.72 11.51
N ALA A 147 14.23 -19.73 10.55
CA ALA A 147 14.14 -18.68 9.52
C ALA A 147 13.98 -17.27 10.09
N SER A 148 13.30 -17.12 11.23
CA SER A 148 13.16 -15.86 11.95
C SER A 148 14.49 -15.31 12.45
N TYR A 149 15.40 -16.15 12.94
CA TYR A 149 16.72 -15.73 13.42
C TYR A 149 17.62 -15.30 12.27
N VAL A 150 17.61 -16.06 11.17
CA VAL A 150 18.41 -15.73 9.98
C VAL A 150 17.95 -14.41 9.36
N THR A 151 16.64 -14.19 9.26
CA THR A 151 16.08 -12.97 8.68
C THR A 151 16.13 -11.74 9.59
N LEU A 152 16.41 -11.91 10.90
CA LEU A 152 16.49 -10.81 11.86
C LEU A 152 17.93 -10.45 12.22
N TRP A 153 18.78 -11.44 12.48
CA TRP A 153 20.16 -11.22 12.91
C TRP A 153 21.17 -11.29 11.78
N LEU A 154 20.99 -12.23 10.85
CA LEU A 154 21.93 -12.45 9.73
C LEU A 154 21.51 -11.70 8.47
N TRP A 155 20.47 -10.85 8.55
CA TRP A 155 19.92 -10.17 7.38
C TRP A 155 20.96 -9.38 6.58
N GLU A 156 21.77 -8.57 7.27
CA GLU A 156 22.83 -7.76 6.64
C GLU A 156 24.04 -8.61 6.29
N ALA A 157 24.33 -9.65 7.07
CA ALA A 157 25.44 -10.59 6.82
C ALA A 157 25.19 -11.58 5.67
N LEU A 158 24.01 -11.56 5.04
CA LEU A 158 23.70 -12.36 3.85
C LEU A 158 23.85 -11.54 2.56
N PRO A 159 24.51 -12.08 1.53
CA PRO A 159 24.69 -11.37 0.27
C PRO A 159 23.34 -10.97 -0.35
N PRO A 160 23.29 -9.84 -1.09
CA PRO A 160 22.11 -9.50 -1.86
C PRO A 160 21.82 -10.67 -2.83
N PRO A 161 20.53 -11.02 -3.02
CA PRO A 161 20.20 -12.07 -3.95
C PRO A 161 20.69 -11.67 -5.35
N GLU A 162 21.48 -12.53 -5.99
CA GLU A 162 21.94 -12.34 -7.36
C GLU A 162 20.73 -11.93 -8.23
N GLN A 163 20.89 -10.86 -9.02
CA GLN A 163 19.79 -10.24 -9.78
C GLN A 163 19.20 -11.17 -10.87
N SER A 164 19.75 -12.37 -11.04
CA SER A 164 19.37 -13.34 -12.04
C SER A 164 18.93 -14.64 -11.39
N LEU A 165 17.63 -14.78 -11.14
CA LEU A 165 16.90 -16.05 -11.34
C LEU A 165 15.40 -15.76 -11.21
N PRO A 166 14.59 -16.02 -12.25
CA PRO A 166 13.14 -15.95 -12.12
C PRO A 166 12.69 -16.92 -11.02
N LEU A 167 11.79 -16.45 -10.16
CA LEU A 167 11.12 -17.31 -9.18
C LEU A 167 10.45 -18.48 -9.93
N PRO A 168 10.51 -19.72 -9.40
CA PRO A 168 9.63 -20.78 -9.88
C PRO A 168 8.20 -20.28 -9.69
N ARG A 169 7.45 -20.15 -10.78
CA ARG A 169 6.01 -19.89 -10.68
C ARG A 169 5.40 -21.02 -9.84
N PRO A 170 4.58 -20.72 -8.82
CA PRO A 170 3.81 -21.78 -8.18
C PRO A 170 3.00 -22.47 -9.28
N LYS A 171 3.14 -23.80 -9.41
CA LYS A 171 2.27 -24.60 -10.26
C LYS A 171 0.85 -24.30 -9.79
N ALA A 172 0.06 -23.66 -10.65
CA ALA A 172 -1.37 -23.58 -10.46
C ALA A 172 -1.85 -25.02 -10.26
N ALA A 173 -2.44 -25.31 -9.10
CA ALA A 173 -3.14 -26.55 -8.90
C ALA A 173 -4.19 -26.64 -10.01
N ALA A 174 -4.01 -27.59 -10.91
CA ALA A 174 -5.01 -27.94 -11.89
C ALA A 174 -6.26 -28.33 -11.10
N ILE A 175 -7.27 -27.46 -11.14
CA ILE A 175 -8.63 -27.83 -10.77
C ILE A 175 -9.01 -28.89 -11.80
N GLN A 176 -8.97 -30.15 -11.39
CA GLN A 176 -9.59 -31.24 -12.13
C GLN A 176 -11.09 -31.02 -11.99
N GLU A 177 -11.72 -30.58 -13.08
CA GLU A 177 -13.16 -30.76 -13.28
C GLU A 177 -13.44 -32.26 -13.24
N ALA A 178 -14.22 -32.68 -12.25
CA ALA A 178 -14.84 -34.00 -12.22
C ALA A 178 -16.30 -33.83 -12.66
N VAL A 179 -16.59 -34.53 -13.77
CA VAL A 179 -17.84 -34.86 -14.45
C VAL A 179 -19.10 -34.83 -13.58
#